data_AF-A0A8H3GG76-F1
#
_entry.id   AF-A0A8H3GG76-F1
#
_cell.length_a   1.000
_cell.length_b   1.000
_cell.length_c   1.000
_cell.angle_alpha   90.00
_cell.angle_beta   90.00
_cell.angle_gamma   90.00
#
_symmetry.space_group_name_H-M   'P 1'
#
loop_
_entity.id
_entity.type
_entity.pdbx_description
1 polymer ?
#
loop_
_entity_poly.entity_id
_entity_poly.type
_entity_poly.pdbx_seq_one_letter_code
_entity_poly.pdbx_strand_id
1 'polypeptide(L)'
;MRTLSPLLVYALSASALSPATVELVKARLKDAAKKSWEIGTRAQTLLELEAPSVSVFTASSIPGSPAAASSPSLNSTTLNAARLAFTNGQLDDVVGLSHEILANKQQGTLPLMKDGSSADPASNGVGMIIANWTEAQGSDFAAAASDQLTWLLEHVPRSSKGAISHRNSEVQLWSDFIYMVPPFLAYYGASTSNTSLVSEAHTQIKLYRDILRDKPTGIWQHIRQGSFEDRGLWSTGNGWAAMGIMRVAATIRAAGYSSQFKEEMDDFEIWTAEILDGMWPLITEEGLFYNYANNPKTFLDAAGTALMVASTYRAATMFNNTKHLDIAEKLFHFLHS
;
A
#
# COMPACT_ATOMS: atom_id res chain seq x y z
N MET A 1 16.14 -12.58 29.10
CA MET A 1 15.56 -13.71 28.36
C MET A 1 14.16 -13.96 28.89
N ARG A 2 13.14 -13.36 28.26
CA ARG A 2 11.74 -13.79 28.43
C ARG A 2 11.38 -14.50 27.13
N THR A 3 11.11 -15.78 27.25
CA THR A 3 10.69 -16.67 26.18
C THR A 3 9.39 -16.15 25.58
N LEU A 4 9.43 -15.79 24.30
CA LEU A 4 8.26 -15.51 23.47
C LEU A 4 7.44 -16.80 23.41
N SER A 5 6.31 -16.83 24.12
CA SER A 5 5.27 -17.81 23.82
C SER A 5 4.63 -17.39 22.49
N PRO A 6 4.48 -18.31 21.52
CA PRO A 6 3.68 -18.00 20.35
C PRO A 6 2.27 -17.72 20.84
N LEU A 7 1.78 -16.51 20.57
CA LEU A 7 0.35 -16.26 20.57
C LEU A 7 -0.26 -17.32 19.65
N LEU A 8 -0.83 -18.37 20.24
CA LEU A 8 -1.88 -19.13 19.58
C LEU A 8 -2.96 -18.10 19.30
N VAL A 9 -2.92 -17.56 18.09
CA VAL A 9 -4.08 -16.94 17.47
C VAL A 9 -5.17 -17.99 17.59
N TYR A 10 -6.15 -17.74 18.44
CA TYR A 10 -7.44 -18.40 18.33
C TYR A 10 -7.90 -18.05 16.91
N ALA A 11 -7.67 -18.97 15.98
CA ALA A 11 -8.41 -19.00 14.73
C ALA A 11 -9.85 -19.34 15.13
N LEU A 12 -10.58 -18.34 15.62
CA LEU A 12 -12.03 -18.35 15.55
C LEU A 12 -12.31 -18.49 14.07
N SER A 13 -12.84 -19.66 13.72
CA SER A 13 -13.17 -20.09 12.38
C SER A 13 -14.19 -19.12 11.79
N ALA A 14 -13.71 -18.03 11.19
CA ALA A 14 -14.47 -17.34 10.18
C ALA A 14 -14.55 -18.28 8.98
N SER A 15 -15.75 -18.52 8.45
CA SER A 15 -15.83 -19.00 7.07
C SER A 15 -15.26 -17.89 6.20
N ALA A 16 -14.00 -18.04 5.78
CA ALA A 16 -13.43 -17.24 4.72
C ALA A 16 -14.40 -17.24 3.52
N LEU A 17 -14.39 -16.17 2.71
CA LEU A 17 -15.17 -16.13 1.48
C LEU A 17 -15.00 -17.45 0.72
N SER A 18 -16.09 -18.00 0.20
CA SER A 18 -16.00 -19.23 -0.59
C SER A 18 -15.04 -19.03 -1.77
N PRO A 19 -14.29 -20.05 -2.22
CA PRO A 19 -13.43 -19.91 -3.39
C PRO A 19 -14.18 -19.36 -4.62
N ALA A 20 -15.44 -19.74 -4.81
CA ALA A 20 -16.28 -19.21 -5.89
C ALA A 20 -16.57 -17.71 -5.74
N THR A 21 -16.81 -17.24 -4.51
CA THR A 21 -16.99 -15.81 -4.21
C THR A 21 -15.70 -15.04 -4.47
N VAL A 22 -14.56 -15.57 -4.04
CA VAL A 22 -13.24 -14.95 -4.28
C VAL A 22 -12.97 -14.82 -5.78
N GLU A 23 -13.20 -15.87 -6.57
CA GLU A 23 -13.04 -15.81 -8.03
C GLU A 23 -14.00 -14.81 -8.69
N LEU A 24 -15.26 -14.74 -8.24
CA LEU A 24 -16.21 -13.75 -8.74
C LEU A 24 -15.74 -12.32 -8.45
N VAL A 25 -15.28 -12.04 -7.22
CA VAL A 25 -14.77 -10.73 -6.83
C VAL A 25 -13.53 -10.37 -7.65
N LYS A 26 -12.60 -11.31 -7.85
CA LYS A 26 -11.43 -11.12 -8.73
C LYS A 26 -11.82 -10.79 -10.16
N ALA A 27 -12.77 -11.52 -10.73
CA ALA A 27 -13.27 -11.28 -12.09
C ALA A 27 -13.90 -9.87 -12.21
N ARG A 28 -14.73 -9.48 -11.23
CA ARG A 28 -15.32 -8.13 -11.20
C ARG A 28 -14.28 -7.04 -11.03
N LEU A 29 -13.25 -7.26 -10.21
CA LEU A 29 -12.14 -6.33 -10.05
C LEU A 29 -11.34 -6.17 -11.36
N LYS A 30 -11.09 -7.27 -12.09
CA LYS A 30 -10.45 -7.24 -13.41
C LYS A 30 -11.26 -6.44 -14.44
N ASP A 31 -12.58 -6.60 -14.43
CA ASP A 31 -13.47 -5.86 -15.34
C ASP A 31 -13.54 -4.37 -14.97
N ALA A 32 -13.62 -4.04 -13.68
CA ALA A 32 -13.83 -2.69 -13.19
C ALA A 32 -12.55 -1.82 -13.20
N ALA A 33 -11.38 -2.41 -12.89
CA ALA A 33 -10.12 -1.66 -12.83
C ALA A 33 -9.66 -1.24 -14.23
N LYS A 34 -9.58 0.08 -14.44
CA LYS A 34 -9.19 0.72 -15.71
C LYS A 34 -8.28 1.93 -15.51
N LYS A 35 -8.31 2.57 -14.33
CA LYS A 35 -7.43 3.70 -13.98
C LYS A 35 -6.13 3.20 -13.36
N SER A 36 -5.08 4.01 -13.42
CA SER A 36 -3.76 3.58 -12.95
C SER A 36 -3.73 3.20 -11.47
N TRP A 37 -4.45 3.93 -10.61
CA TRP A 37 -4.54 3.59 -9.18
C TRP A 37 -5.39 2.33 -8.91
N GLU A 38 -6.41 2.07 -9.73
CA GLU A 38 -7.25 0.86 -9.63
C GLU A 38 -6.45 -0.38 -10.01
N ILE A 39 -5.67 -0.30 -11.09
CA ILE A 39 -4.79 -1.38 -11.55
C ILE A 39 -3.68 -1.64 -10.53
N GLY A 40 -3.05 -0.58 -10.01
CA GLY A 40 -2.00 -0.72 -9.01
C GLY A 40 -2.54 -1.33 -7.72
N THR A 41 -3.65 -0.83 -7.19
CA THR A 41 -4.34 -1.43 -6.03
C THR A 41 -4.69 -2.90 -6.29
N ARG A 42 -5.26 -3.22 -7.46
CA ARG A 42 -5.55 -4.61 -7.86
C ARG A 42 -4.30 -5.48 -7.80
N ALA A 43 -3.17 -5.02 -8.34
CA ALA A 43 -1.91 -5.77 -8.29
C ALA A 43 -1.47 -6.01 -6.84
N GLN A 44 -1.54 -5.00 -5.96
CA GLN A 44 -1.20 -5.15 -4.54
C GLN A 44 -2.10 -6.17 -3.83
N THR A 45 -3.41 -6.14 -4.10
CA THR A 45 -4.37 -7.10 -3.52
C THR A 45 -4.11 -8.52 -4.00
N LEU A 46 -3.82 -8.72 -5.29
CA LEU A 46 -3.52 -10.04 -5.85
C LEU A 46 -2.21 -10.60 -5.31
N LEU A 47 -1.20 -9.76 -5.07
CA LEU A 47 0.03 -10.19 -4.39
C LEU A 47 -0.27 -10.75 -2.99
N GLU A 48 -1.13 -10.09 -2.23
CA GLU A 48 -1.53 -10.58 -0.89
C GLU A 48 -2.35 -11.86 -0.94
N LEU A 49 -3.24 -11.99 -1.93
CA LEU A 49 -4.17 -13.11 -2.03
C LEU A 49 -3.53 -14.37 -2.65
N GLU A 50 -2.80 -14.23 -3.74
CA GLU A 50 -2.36 -15.35 -4.59
C GLU A 50 -0.87 -15.65 -4.45
N ALA A 51 -0.07 -14.63 -4.19
CA ALA A 51 1.39 -14.72 -4.10
C ALA A 51 1.94 -14.22 -2.74
N PRO A 52 1.44 -14.73 -1.59
CA PRO A 52 1.90 -14.28 -0.28
C PRO A 52 3.41 -14.53 -0.05
N SER A 53 4.05 -15.42 -0.82
CA SER A 53 5.51 -15.61 -0.77
C SER A 53 6.32 -14.36 -1.18
N VAL A 54 5.73 -13.45 -1.95
CA VAL A 54 6.38 -12.20 -2.43
C VAL A 54 5.62 -10.93 -2.05
N SER A 55 4.46 -11.06 -1.40
CA SER A 55 3.75 -9.92 -0.82
C SER A 55 4.54 -9.31 0.35
N VAL A 56 4.57 -7.98 0.41
CA VAL A 56 5.32 -7.23 1.42
C VAL A 56 4.94 -7.57 2.87
N PHE A 57 3.68 -7.97 3.12
CA PHE A 57 3.21 -8.25 4.47
C PHE A 57 3.67 -9.61 5.01
N THR A 58 4.03 -10.54 4.13
CA THR A 58 4.33 -11.94 4.45
C THR A 58 5.73 -12.37 4.01
N ALA A 59 6.35 -11.64 3.07
CA ALA A 59 7.72 -11.88 2.65
C ALA A 59 8.72 -11.68 3.80
N SER A 60 9.68 -12.57 3.90
CA SER A 60 10.76 -12.54 4.90
C SER A 60 12.02 -11.81 4.43
N SER A 61 12.12 -11.52 3.13
CA SER A 61 13.24 -10.83 2.50
C SER A 61 12.80 -10.14 1.22
N ILE A 62 13.50 -9.06 0.85
CA ILE A 62 13.38 -8.38 -0.45
C ILE A 62 14.71 -8.58 -1.19
N PRO A 63 14.73 -9.05 -2.45
CA PRO A 63 15.96 -9.20 -3.23
C PRO A 63 16.77 -7.91 -3.23
N GLY A 64 18.08 -8.02 -3.05
CA GLY A 64 18.97 -6.86 -2.96
C GLY A 64 18.97 -6.12 -1.62
N SER A 65 18.20 -6.52 -0.61
CA SER A 65 18.20 -5.91 0.73
C SER A 65 19.14 -6.62 1.73
N PRO A 66 19.42 -6.03 2.92
CA PRO A 66 20.24 -6.68 3.95
C PRO A 66 19.71 -8.03 4.42
N ALA A 67 18.38 -8.20 4.56
CA ALA A 67 17.77 -9.48 4.86
C ALA A 67 18.17 -10.55 3.83
N ALA A 68 18.13 -10.22 2.54
CA ALA A 68 18.59 -11.11 1.47
C ALA A 68 20.11 -11.35 1.50
N ALA A 69 20.92 -10.38 1.94
CA ALA A 69 22.37 -10.51 2.04
C ALA A 69 22.83 -11.37 3.24
N SER A 70 22.07 -11.38 4.33
CA SER A 70 22.37 -12.10 5.57
C SER A 70 22.41 -13.64 5.43
N SER A 71 21.92 -14.16 4.30
CA SER A 71 22.20 -15.53 3.86
C SER A 71 22.26 -15.56 2.33
N PRO A 72 23.37 -15.97 1.69
CA PRO A 72 23.44 -16.13 0.23
C PRO A 72 22.37 -17.08 -0.34
N SER A 73 21.82 -17.97 0.50
CA SER A 73 20.64 -18.77 0.14
C SER A 73 19.35 -17.94 0.09
N LEU A 74 19.20 -16.82 0.81
CA LEU A 74 17.98 -16.00 0.88
C LEU A 74 17.80 -15.05 -0.31
N ASN A 75 18.88 -14.45 -0.84
CA ASN A 75 18.78 -13.64 -2.07
C ASN A 75 18.38 -14.51 -3.27
N SER A 76 18.94 -15.72 -3.36
CA SER A 76 18.43 -16.75 -4.28
C SER A 76 17.03 -17.22 -3.86
N THR A 77 16.70 -17.36 -2.57
CA THR A 77 15.36 -17.80 -2.13
C THR A 77 14.24 -16.86 -2.54
N THR A 78 14.36 -15.53 -2.41
CA THR A 78 13.25 -14.64 -2.81
C THR A 78 13.15 -14.49 -4.33
N LEU A 79 14.27 -14.41 -5.06
CA LEU A 79 14.22 -14.46 -6.53
C LEU A 79 13.66 -15.82 -7.01
N ASN A 80 14.06 -16.92 -6.37
CA ASN A 80 13.49 -18.24 -6.62
C ASN A 80 12.03 -18.31 -6.20
N ALA A 81 11.60 -17.63 -5.13
CA ALA A 81 10.21 -17.59 -4.69
C ALA A 81 9.34 -16.83 -5.69
N ALA A 82 9.83 -15.72 -6.25
CA ALA A 82 9.16 -15.00 -7.33
C ALA A 82 9.06 -15.87 -8.59
N ARG A 83 10.17 -16.50 -9.03
CA ARG A 83 10.18 -17.40 -10.19
C ARG A 83 9.30 -18.65 -9.99
N LEU A 84 9.29 -19.21 -8.79
CA LEU A 84 8.47 -20.36 -8.43
C LEU A 84 6.99 -19.97 -8.36
N ALA A 85 6.65 -18.85 -7.73
CA ALA A 85 5.30 -18.32 -7.70
C ALA A 85 4.79 -18.06 -9.12
N PHE A 86 5.63 -17.50 -9.99
CA PHE A 86 5.32 -17.32 -11.41
C PHE A 86 5.12 -18.64 -12.15
N THR A 87 6.05 -19.60 -12.00
CA THR A 87 5.93 -20.94 -12.62
C THR A 87 4.67 -21.69 -12.17
N ASN A 88 4.21 -21.45 -10.94
CA ASN A 88 2.99 -22.03 -10.39
C ASN A 88 1.71 -21.24 -10.72
N GLY A 89 1.80 -20.19 -11.55
CA GLY A 89 0.67 -19.37 -11.97
C GLY A 89 0.18 -18.34 -10.93
N GLN A 90 0.86 -18.22 -9.79
CA GLN A 90 0.46 -17.32 -8.70
C GLN A 90 0.74 -15.83 -8.99
N LEU A 91 1.59 -15.55 -9.99
CA LEU A 91 1.93 -14.20 -10.43
C LEU A 91 1.39 -13.86 -11.82
N ASP A 92 0.60 -14.74 -12.45
CA ASP A 92 0.15 -14.56 -13.83
C ASP A 92 -0.63 -13.26 -14.02
N ASP A 93 -1.56 -12.95 -13.12
CA ASP A 93 -2.33 -11.70 -13.20
C ASP A 93 -1.44 -10.47 -12.96
N VAL A 94 -0.49 -10.51 -12.01
CA VAL A 94 0.39 -9.38 -11.69
C VAL A 94 1.38 -9.12 -12.83
N VAL A 95 2.01 -10.17 -13.36
CA VAL A 95 2.94 -10.08 -14.50
C VAL A 95 2.18 -9.69 -15.78
N GLY A 96 0.97 -10.22 -15.98
CA GLY A 96 0.09 -9.86 -17.09
C GLY A 96 -0.32 -8.39 -17.07
N LEU A 97 -0.70 -7.86 -15.89
CA LEU A 97 -0.94 -6.42 -15.71
C LEU A 97 0.30 -5.60 -16.05
N SER A 98 1.48 -6.04 -15.61
CA SER A 98 2.73 -5.34 -15.91
C SER A 98 3.03 -5.30 -17.42
N HIS A 99 2.82 -6.39 -18.14
CA HIS A 99 2.93 -6.41 -19.60
C HIS A 99 1.90 -5.50 -20.27
N GLU A 100 0.64 -5.52 -19.82
CA GLU A 100 -0.42 -4.67 -20.39
C GLU A 100 -0.10 -3.18 -20.21
N ILE A 101 0.41 -2.79 -19.04
CA ILE A 101 0.85 -1.41 -18.78
C ILE A 101 1.96 -1.03 -19.76
N LEU A 102 2.99 -1.86 -19.94
CA LEU A 102 4.11 -1.52 -20.84
C LEU A 102 3.72 -1.54 -22.33
N ALA A 103 2.81 -2.42 -22.73
CA ALA A 103 2.27 -2.44 -24.08
C ALA A 103 1.47 -1.16 -24.41
N ASN A 104 0.82 -0.56 -23.41
CA ASN A 104 0.03 0.67 -23.56
C ASN A 104 0.79 1.94 -23.13
N LYS A 105 2.01 1.80 -22.58
CA LYS A 105 2.82 2.93 -22.13
C LYS A 105 3.19 3.79 -23.34
N GLN A 106 2.97 5.09 -23.22
CA GLN A 106 3.34 6.03 -24.27
C GLN A 106 4.87 6.03 -24.46
N GLN A 107 5.34 5.78 -25.68
CA GLN A 107 6.76 5.73 -25.99
C GLN A 107 7.44 7.08 -25.68
N GLY A 108 8.62 7.02 -25.06
CA GLY A 108 9.44 8.20 -24.75
C GLY A 108 8.94 9.04 -23.57
N THR A 109 7.89 8.61 -22.85
CA THR A 109 7.50 9.23 -21.59
C THR A 109 8.12 8.50 -20.40
N LEU A 110 8.22 9.16 -19.25
CA LEU A 110 8.69 8.54 -18.02
C LEU A 110 7.57 7.77 -17.26
N PRO A 111 6.37 8.35 -17.01
CA PRO A 111 5.33 7.65 -16.25
C PRO A 111 4.91 6.32 -16.87
N LEU A 112 4.59 5.33 -16.03
CA LEU A 112 4.05 4.02 -16.43
C LEU A 112 2.74 4.16 -17.21
N MET A 113 1.92 5.13 -16.83
CA MET A 113 0.62 5.39 -17.43
C MET A 113 0.40 6.89 -17.57
N LYS A 114 -0.30 7.31 -18.62
CA LYS A 114 -0.73 8.70 -18.79
C LYS A 114 -1.86 9.00 -17.82
N ASP A 115 -1.60 9.88 -16.86
CA ASP A 115 -2.60 10.30 -15.87
C ASP A 115 -2.44 11.79 -15.51
N GLY A 116 -3.50 12.43 -15.03
CA GLY A 116 -3.44 13.77 -14.43
C GLY A 116 -2.81 13.76 -13.04
N SER A 117 -2.89 12.62 -12.35
CA SER A 117 -2.17 12.31 -11.13
C SER A 117 -0.71 11.94 -11.43
N SER A 118 0.22 12.49 -10.66
CA SER A 118 1.62 12.04 -10.62
C SER A 118 1.77 10.77 -9.79
N ALA A 119 0.85 10.55 -8.85
CA ALA A 119 0.94 9.51 -7.84
C ALA A 119 0.34 8.18 -8.31
N ASP A 120 -0.80 8.22 -8.99
CA ASP A 120 -1.58 7.02 -9.30
C ASP A 120 -0.81 6.01 -10.16
N PRO A 121 -0.03 6.40 -11.19
CA PRO A 121 0.81 5.46 -11.92
C PRO A 121 1.85 4.75 -11.04
N ALA A 122 2.36 5.41 -9.99
CA ALA A 122 3.38 4.86 -9.10
C ALA A 122 2.92 3.62 -8.32
N SER A 123 1.61 3.50 -8.05
CA SER A 123 1.03 2.35 -7.36
C SER A 123 1.30 1.00 -8.07
N ASN A 124 1.59 1.04 -9.38
CA ASN A 124 1.94 -0.12 -10.21
C ASN A 124 3.42 -0.51 -10.11
N GLY A 125 4.28 0.33 -9.53
CA GLY A 125 5.72 0.14 -9.54
C GLY A 125 6.20 -1.10 -8.78
N VAL A 126 5.53 -1.51 -7.70
CA VAL A 126 5.83 -2.78 -7.01
C VAL A 126 5.57 -3.97 -7.93
N GLY A 127 4.48 -3.95 -8.70
CA GLY A 127 4.16 -4.98 -9.69
C GLY A 127 5.22 -5.07 -10.79
N MET A 128 5.76 -3.93 -11.24
CA MET A 128 6.88 -3.89 -12.18
C MET A 128 8.14 -4.53 -11.60
N ILE A 129 8.50 -4.18 -10.36
CA ILE A 129 9.67 -4.73 -9.68
C ILE A 129 9.55 -6.24 -9.51
N ILE A 130 8.38 -6.73 -9.09
CA ILE A 130 8.14 -8.17 -8.94
C ILE A 130 8.16 -8.88 -10.30
N ALA A 131 7.51 -8.31 -11.32
CA ALA A 131 7.55 -8.86 -12.67
C ALA A 131 9.00 -9.00 -13.18
N ASN A 132 9.85 -8.00 -12.93
CA ASN A 132 11.27 -8.08 -13.25
C ASN A 132 11.97 -9.29 -12.60
N TRP A 133 11.66 -9.61 -11.33
CA TRP A 133 12.27 -10.73 -10.61
C TRP A 133 11.89 -12.11 -11.17
N THR A 134 10.77 -12.20 -11.89
CA THR A 134 10.31 -13.45 -12.51
C THR A 134 11.11 -13.83 -13.76
N GLU A 135 11.91 -12.90 -14.32
CA GLU A 135 12.58 -13.06 -15.63
C GLU A 135 11.59 -13.28 -16.80
N ALA A 136 10.33 -12.84 -16.64
CA ALA A 136 9.35 -12.83 -17.72
C ALA A 136 9.88 -12.05 -18.94
N GLN A 137 9.75 -12.67 -20.12
CA GLN A 137 10.34 -12.17 -21.36
C GLN A 137 9.45 -11.11 -22.02
N GLY A 138 10.05 -10.26 -22.87
CA GLY A 138 9.31 -9.38 -23.78
C GLY A 138 9.00 -7.98 -23.24
N SER A 139 9.56 -7.58 -22.09
CA SER A 139 9.43 -6.21 -21.57
C SER A 139 10.57 -5.84 -20.60
N ASP A 140 10.98 -4.58 -20.57
CA ASP A 140 11.97 -4.06 -19.62
C ASP A 140 11.26 -3.42 -18.41
N PHE A 141 10.85 -4.28 -17.48
CA PHE A 141 10.13 -3.86 -16.26
C PHE A 141 10.99 -3.00 -15.33
N ALA A 142 12.30 -3.30 -15.25
CA ALA A 142 13.23 -2.55 -14.42
C ALA A 142 13.39 -1.11 -14.91
N ALA A 143 13.61 -0.91 -16.22
CA ALA A 143 13.70 0.42 -16.81
C ALA A 143 12.40 1.21 -16.60
N ALA A 144 11.24 0.57 -16.81
CA ALA A 144 9.96 1.24 -16.62
C ALA A 144 9.68 1.66 -15.17
N ALA A 145 10.08 0.83 -14.19
CA ALA A 145 10.02 1.21 -12.77
C ALA A 145 10.98 2.38 -12.47
N SER A 146 12.19 2.35 -13.03
CA SER A 146 13.16 3.45 -12.89
C SER A 146 12.63 4.75 -13.49
N ASP A 147 12.03 4.71 -14.67
CA ASP A 147 11.44 5.90 -15.32
C ASP A 147 10.34 6.53 -14.46
N GLN A 148 9.46 5.71 -13.88
CA GLN A 148 8.42 6.20 -12.96
C GLN A 148 9.00 6.85 -11.71
N LEU A 149 10.10 6.29 -11.18
CA LEU A 149 10.82 6.87 -10.05
C LEU A 149 11.43 8.23 -10.43
N THR A 150 12.10 8.32 -11.58
CA THR A 150 12.67 9.58 -12.10
C THR A 150 11.58 10.64 -12.28
N TRP A 151 10.42 10.26 -12.83
CA TRP A 151 9.27 11.18 -12.93
C TRP A 151 8.91 11.79 -11.59
N LEU A 152 8.68 10.96 -10.57
CA LEU A 152 8.28 11.39 -9.23
C LEU A 152 9.31 12.30 -8.57
N LEU A 153 10.60 11.94 -8.68
CA LEU A 153 11.65 12.62 -7.92
C LEU A 153 12.08 13.93 -8.56
N GLU A 154 12.13 13.98 -9.90
CA GLU A 154 12.79 15.07 -10.65
C GLU A 154 11.83 16.00 -11.38
N HIS A 155 10.62 15.54 -11.71
CA HIS A 155 9.71 16.29 -12.60
C HIS A 155 8.41 16.75 -11.93
N VAL A 156 7.91 16.02 -10.92
CA VAL A 156 6.63 16.34 -10.27
C VAL A 156 6.75 17.60 -9.40
N PRO A 157 5.77 18.53 -9.43
CA PRO A 157 5.76 19.69 -8.56
C PRO A 157 5.88 19.32 -7.08
N ARG A 158 6.65 20.10 -6.32
CA ARG A 158 6.83 19.91 -4.88
C ARG A 158 6.30 21.10 -4.09
N SER A 159 5.73 20.83 -2.93
CA SER A 159 5.40 21.88 -1.96
C SER A 159 6.67 22.58 -1.46
N SER A 160 6.52 23.74 -0.81
CA SER A 160 7.65 24.48 -0.24
C SER A 160 8.46 23.69 0.80
N LYS A 161 7.87 22.64 1.40
CA LYS A 161 8.54 21.72 2.33
C LYS A 161 9.06 20.45 1.66
N GLY A 162 8.97 20.34 0.34
CA GLY A 162 9.49 19.20 -0.44
C GLY A 162 8.51 18.04 -0.66
N ALA A 163 7.24 18.19 -0.28
CA ALA A 163 6.23 17.15 -0.48
C ALA A 163 5.94 17.01 -1.98
N ILE A 164 6.12 15.81 -2.53
CA ILE A 164 5.80 15.50 -3.93
C ILE A 164 4.28 15.64 -4.08
N SER A 165 3.85 16.39 -5.08
CA SER A 165 2.42 16.56 -5.33
C SER A 165 1.77 15.27 -5.80
N HIS A 166 0.48 15.12 -5.51
CA HIS A 166 -0.40 14.13 -6.12
C HIS A 166 -0.77 14.49 -7.57
N ARG A 167 -0.64 15.75 -8.00
CA ARG A 167 -0.99 16.21 -9.35
C ARG A 167 0.25 16.55 -10.17
N ASN A 168 0.18 16.31 -11.48
CA ASN A 168 1.23 16.72 -12.41
C ASN A 168 1.22 18.24 -12.68
N SER A 169 0.05 18.89 -12.56
CA SER A 169 -0.17 20.27 -13.03
C SER A 169 0.07 21.37 -12.00
N GLU A 170 0.02 21.03 -10.71
CA GLU A 170 0.12 21.98 -9.61
C GLU A 170 0.47 21.25 -8.32
N VAL A 171 0.88 21.99 -7.28
CA VAL A 171 1.05 21.42 -5.94
C VAL A 171 -0.32 21.24 -5.28
N GLN A 172 -0.72 19.99 -5.16
CA GLN A 172 -1.91 19.54 -4.43
C GLN A 172 -1.62 18.24 -3.69
N LEU A 173 -2.04 18.13 -2.43
CA LEU A 173 -1.75 17.00 -1.54
C LEU A 173 -3.05 16.27 -1.21
N TRP A 174 -3.13 15.00 -1.60
CA TRP A 174 -4.31 14.14 -1.44
C TRP A 174 -3.97 12.99 -0.50
N SER A 175 -4.89 12.59 0.39
CA SER A 175 -4.69 11.45 1.31
C SER A 175 -4.27 10.16 0.61
N ASP A 176 -4.77 9.96 -0.62
CA ASP A 176 -4.54 8.84 -1.52
C ASP A 176 -3.06 8.62 -1.83
N PHE A 177 -2.29 9.72 -1.90
CA PHE A 177 -0.88 9.71 -2.23
C PHE A 177 -0.09 8.70 -1.39
N ILE A 178 -0.48 8.54 -0.12
CA ILE A 178 0.18 7.68 0.85
C ILE A 178 0.13 6.20 0.47
N TYR A 179 -0.92 5.76 -0.23
CA TYR A 179 -0.98 4.40 -0.74
C TYR A 179 -0.25 4.25 -2.08
N MET A 180 -0.19 5.31 -2.89
CA MET A 180 0.32 5.21 -4.25
C MET A 180 1.85 5.31 -4.33
N VAL A 181 2.45 6.30 -3.65
CA VAL A 181 3.86 6.67 -3.86
C VAL A 181 4.80 6.13 -2.78
N PRO A 182 4.60 6.38 -1.47
CA PRO A 182 5.55 5.92 -0.46
C PRO A 182 5.82 4.40 -0.49
N PRO A 183 4.82 3.52 -0.68
CA PRO A 183 5.07 2.09 -0.80
C PRO A 183 5.98 1.75 -1.98
N PHE A 184 5.79 2.42 -3.13
CA PHE A 184 6.67 2.23 -4.28
C PHE A 184 8.10 2.71 -4.00
N LEU A 185 8.28 3.90 -3.42
CA LEU A 185 9.60 4.43 -3.08
C LEU A 185 10.35 3.51 -2.10
N ALA A 186 9.67 3.04 -1.05
CA ALA A 186 10.24 2.14 -0.07
C ALA A 186 10.63 0.80 -0.71
N TYR A 187 9.76 0.23 -1.55
CA TYR A 187 10.01 -1.07 -2.17
C TYR A 187 11.12 -1.01 -3.22
N TYR A 188 11.14 0.05 -4.04
CA TYR A 188 12.24 0.31 -4.98
C TYR A 188 13.55 0.49 -4.22
N GLY A 189 13.57 1.33 -3.17
CA GLY A 189 14.72 1.56 -2.32
C GLY A 189 15.26 0.28 -1.69
N ALA A 190 14.37 -0.54 -1.12
CA ALA A 190 14.74 -1.83 -0.55
C ALA A 190 15.32 -2.79 -1.60
N SER A 191 14.71 -2.86 -2.78
CA SER A 191 15.14 -3.75 -3.87
C SER A 191 16.52 -3.38 -4.47
N THR A 192 16.94 -2.13 -4.27
CA THR A 192 18.19 -1.57 -4.80
C THR A 192 19.20 -1.24 -3.71
N SER A 193 18.96 -1.65 -2.45
CA SER A 193 19.78 -1.27 -1.29
C SER A 193 19.94 0.25 -1.10
N ASN A 194 19.01 1.06 -1.62
CA ASN A 194 19.03 2.51 -1.53
C ASN A 194 18.20 3.00 -0.33
N THR A 195 18.87 3.14 0.83
CA THR A 195 18.22 3.59 2.06
C THR A 195 17.74 5.04 2.01
N SER A 196 18.29 5.87 1.13
CA SER A 196 17.79 7.25 0.92
C SER A 196 16.39 7.26 0.33
N LEU A 197 16.06 6.33 -0.57
CA LEU A 197 14.69 6.18 -1.09
C LEU A 197 13.72 5.63 -0.04
N VAL A 198 14.20 4.74 0.84
CA VAL A 198 13.40 4.25 1.98
C VAL A 198 13.10 5.41 2.94
N SER A 199 14.08 6.27 3.22
CA SER A 199 13.89 7.48 4.03
C SER A 199 12.99 8.52 3.36
N GLU A 200 13.05 8.67 2.03
CA GLU A 200 12.15 9.53 1.27
C GLU A 200 10.69 9.06 1.42
N ALA A 201 10.43 7.74 1.43
CA ALA A 201 9.08 7.22 1.66
C ALA A 201 8.50 7.66 3.02
N HIS A 202 9.28 7.56 4.11
CA HIS A 202 8.89 8.10 5.42
C HIS A 202 8.68 9.61 5.37
N THR A 203 9.63 10.34 4.77
CA THR A 203 9.58 11.80 4.66
C THR A 203 8.31 12.27 3.96
N GLN A 204 7.91 11.63 2.87
CA GLN A 204 6.68 11.97 2.16
C GLN A 204 5.44 11.74 3.02
N ILE A 205 5.37 10.63 3.78
CA ILE A 205 4.26 10.38 4.72
C ILE A 205 4.19 11.49 5.78
N LYS A 206 5.33 11.83 6.39
CA LYS A 206 5.44 12.89 7.40
C LYS A 206 4.92 14.23 6.89
N LEU A 207 5.35 14.63 5.70
CA LEU A 207 4.97 15.91 5.09
C LEU A 207 3.48 15.99 4.77
N TYR A 208 2.88 14.88 4.31
CA TYR A 208 1.44 14.80 4.08
C TYR A 208 0.67 14.83 5.39
N ARG A 209 1.10 14.07 6.41
CA ARG A 209 0.50 14.10 7.75
C ARG A 209 0.49 15.52 8.34
N ASP A 210 1.59 16.26 8.21
CA ASP A 210 1.73 17.62 8.72
C ASP A 210 0.70 18.60 8.12
N ILE A 211 0.20 18.33 6.92
CA ILE A 211 -0.76 19.19 6.20
C ILE A 211 -2.19 18.68 6.31
N LEU A 212 -2.40 17.38 6.14
CA LEU A 212 -3.72 16.77 6.01
C LEU A 212 -4.35 16.40 7.35
N ARG A 213 -3.56 16.11 8.38
CA ARG A 213 -4.11 15.65 9.67
C ARG A 213 -4.91 16.75 10.36
N ASP A 214 -6.18 16.46 10.64
CA ASP A 214 -6.99 17.22 11.58
C ASP A 214 -6.51 16.94 13.01
N LYS A 215 -5.88 17.92 13.65
CA LYS A 215 -5.21 17.73 14.96
C LYS A 215 -6.14 17.22 16.07
N PRO A 216 -7.39 17.70 16.20
CA PRO A 216 -8.30 17.23 17.25
C PRO A 216 -8.67 15.75 17.11
N THR A 217 -8.89 15.27 15.89
CA THR A 217 -9.40 13.92 15.65
C THR A 217 -8.32 12.90 15.29
N GLY A 218 -7.17 13.35 14.76
CA GLY A 218 -6.16 12.46 14.18
C GLY A 218 -6.49 11.98 12.76
N ILE A 219 -7.71 12.22 12.28
CA ILE A 219 -8.20 11.84 10.95
C ILE A 219 -7.64 12.80 9.91
N TRP A 220 -7.38 12.32 8.70
CA TRP A 220 -6.83 13.12 7.63
C TRP A 220 -7.93 13.71 6.75
N GLN A 221 -7.75 14.98 6.38
CA GLN A 221 -8.52 15.65 5.33
C GLN A 221 -8.13 15.08 3.97
N HIS A 222 -9.08 15.09 3.04
CA HIS A 222 -8.90 14.49 1.72
C HIS A 222 -7.89 15.25 0.85
N ILE A 223 -8.12 16.54 0.55
CA ILE A 223 -7.32 17.33 -0.39
C ILE A 223 -6.99 18.71 0.19
N ARG A 224 -5.71 19.08 0.17
CA ARG A 224 -5.22 20.40 0.57
C ARG A 224 -4.27 21.00 -0.45
N GLN A 225 -4.13 22.34 -0.40
CA GLN A 225 -3.34 23.16 -1.32
C GLN A 225 -3.89 23.15 -2.76
N GLY A 226 -3.23 23.88 -3.66
CA GLY A 226 -3.64 23.99 -5.06
C GLY A 226 -4.92 24.81 -5.28
N SER A 227 -5.47 24.65 -6.48
CA SER A 227 -6.65 25.37 -6.98
C SER A 227 -7.98 24.88 -6.39
N PHE A 228 -7.99 23.68 -5.81
CA PHE A 228 -9.15 23.05 -5.18
C PHE A 228 -8.76 22.38 -3.87
N GLU A 229 -9.60 22.48 -2.84
CA GLU A 229 -9.45 21.74 -1.59
C GLU A 229 -10.73 20.98 -1.24
N ASP A 230 -10.57 19.79 -0.68
CA ASP A 230 -11.62 19.02 -0.03
C ASP A 230 -11.17 18.72 1.40
N ARG A 231 -11.69 19.49 2.35
CA ARG A 231 -11.33 19.37 3.77
C ARG A 231 -12.13 18.32 4.51
N GLY A 232 -12.96 17.55 3.80
CA GLY A 232 -13.74 16.48 4.39
C GLY A 232 -12.88 15.31 4.87
N LEU A 233 -13.39 14.60 5.87
CA LEU A 233 -12.78 13.39 6.44
C LEU A 233 -13.23 12.16 5.65
N TRP A 234 -12.72 12.03 4.42
CA TRP A 234 -13.11 10.96 3.51
C TRP A 234 -12.61 9.60 4.01
N SER A 235 -13.52 8.64 4.17
CA SER A 235 -13.27 7.35 4.81
C SER A 235 -12.30 6.50 4.01
N THR A 236 -12.52 6.33 2.71
CA THR A 236 -11.55 5.64 1.83
C THR A 236 -10.19 6.34 1.78
N GLY A 237 -10.14 7.68 1.81
CA GLY A 237 -8.88 8.43 1.87
C GLY A 237 -8.05 8.14 3.13
N ASN A 238 -8.72 8.00 4.28
CA ASN A 238 -8.07 7.56 5.51
C ASN A 238 -7.65 6.09 5.46
N GLY A 239 -8.45 5.26 4.77
CA GLY A 239 -8.07 3.90 4.35
C GLY A 239 -6.75 3.84 3.61
N TRP A 240 -6.58 4.68 2.59
CA TRP A 240 -5.35 4.80 1.83
C TRP A 240 -4.18 5.24 2.68
N ALA A 241 -4.37 6.25 3.54
CA ALA A 241 -3.34 6.72 4.44
C ALA A 241 -2.86 5.61 5.39
N ALA A 242 -3.77 4.97 6.13
CA ALA A 242 -3.41 3.93 7.08
C ALA A 242 -2.75 2.72 6.40
N MET A 243 -3.33 2.23 5.30
CA MET A 243 -2.77 1.06 4.63
C MET A 243 -1.45 1.36 3.93
N GLY A 244 -1.30 2.55 3.33
CA GLY A 244 -0.04 2.98 2.72
C GLY A 244 1.11 3.04 3.72
N ILE A 245 0.86 3.58 4.92
CA ILE A 245 1.83 3.56 6.04
C ILE A 245 2.20 2.11 6.40
N MET A 246 1.21 1.21 6.53
CA MET A 246 1.46 -0.21 6.82
C MET A 246 2.30 -0.90 5.75
N ARG A 247 2.13 -0.59 4.47
CA ARG A 247 2.95 -1.16 3.39
C ARG A 247 4.41 -0.70 3.47
N VAL A 248 4.66 0.56 3.82
CA VAL A 248 6.03 1.06 4.02
C VAL A 248 6.69 0.38 5.22
N ALA A 249 5.99 0.31 6.37
CA ALA A 249 6.48 -0.40 7.54
C ALA A 249 6.79 -1.88 7.24
N ALA A 250 5.90 -2.55 6.50
CA ALA A 250 6.09 -3.92 6.07
C ALA A 250 7.31 -4.08 5.15
N THR A 251 7.54 -3.12 4.26
CA THR A 251 8.71 -3.11 3.37
C THR A 251 10.00 -3.03 4.19
N ILE A 252 10.08 -2.11 5.14
CA ILE A 252 11.26 -1.94 6.02
C ILE A 252 11.52 -3.22 6.81
N ARG A 253 10.47 -3.86 7.36
CA ARG A 253 10.59 -5.12 8.08
C ARG A 253 11.09 -6.24 7.17
N ALA A 254 10.45 -6.46 6.03
CA ALA A 254 10.82 -7.49 5.07
C ALA A 254 12.24 -7.27 4.51
N ALA A 255 12.67 -6.02 4.37
CA ALA A 255 14.01 -5.70 3.90
C ALA A 255 15.12 -5.96 4.95
N GLY A 256 14.77 -6.13 6.23
CA GLY A 256 15.72 -6.26 7.33
C GLY A 256 16.23 -4.90 7.86
N TYR A 257 15.49 -3.83 7.62
CA TYR A 257 15.87 -2.45 7.96
C TYR A 257 15.28 -1.95 9.30
N SER A 258 14.47 -2.74 10.01
CA SER A 258 13.74 -2.28 11.21
C SER A 258 14.63 -1.68 12.30
N SER A 259 15.84 -2.23 12.54
CA SER A 259 16.76 -1.65 13.53
C SER A 259 17.37 -0.33 13.08
N GLN A 260 17.60 -0.16 11.77
CA GLN A 260 18.15 1.06 11.19
C GLN A 260 17.11 2.18 11.15
N PHE A 261 15.86 1.83 10.88
CA PHE A 261 14.74 2.77 10.75
C PHE A 261 13.81 2.73 11.97
N LYS A 262 14.39 2.61 13.17
CA LYS A 262 13.60 2.39 14.38
C LYS A 262 12.65 3.56 14.67
N GLU A 263 13.14 4.79 14.54
CA GLU A 263 12.32 6.00 14.80
C GLU A 263 11.19 6.12 13.78
N GLU A 264 11.45 5.78 12.52
CA GLU A 264 10.44 5.75 11.46
C GLU A 264 9.38 4.67 11.70
N MET A 265 9.79 3.50 12.22
CA MET A 265 8.85 2.45 12.60
C MET A 265 7.96 2.88 13.78
N ASP A 266 8.54 3.56 14.78
CA ASP A 266 7.79 4.12 15.91
C ASP A 266 6.80 5.22 15.42
N ASP A 267 7.21 6.06 14.46
CA ASP A 267 6.34 7.03 13.78
C ASP A 267 5.17 6.35 13.06
N PHE A 268 5.43 5.27 12.29
CA PHE A 268 4.38 4.55 11.57
C PHE A 268 3.33 3.92 12.48
N GLU A 269 3.75 3.39 13.64
CA GLU A 269 2.84 2.90 14.67
C GLU A 269 1.93 4.04 15.15
N ILE A 270 2.51 5.18 15.53
CA ILE A 270 1.79 6.34 16.06
C ILE A 270 0.82 6.90 15.02
N TRP A 271 1.28 7.15 13.79
CA TRP A 271 0.45 7.80 12.77
C TRP A 271 -0.71 6.91 12.31
N THR A 272 -0.51 5.59 12.32
CA THR A 272 -1.58 4.65 12.03
C THR A 272 -2.57 4.58 13.20
N ALA A 273 -2.08 4.56 14.43
CA ALA A 273 -2.93 4.61 15.62
C ALA A 273 -3.79 5.88 15.66
N GLU A 274 -3.25 7.04 15.27
CA GLU A 274 -4.02 8.30 15.18
C GLU A 274 -5.22 8.18 14.22
N ILE A 275 -5.02 7.58 13.04
CA ILE A 275 -6.10 7.38 12.06
C ILE A 275 -7.14 6.40 12.61
N LEU A 276 -6.69 5.25 13.12
CA LEU A 276 -7.60 4.21 13.64
C LEU A 276 -8.40 4.74 14.85
N ASP A 277 -7.73 5.43 15.78
CA ASP A 277 -8.37 6.03 16.96
C ASP A 277 -9.40 7.09 16.61
N GLY A 278 -9.16 7.87 15.55
CA GLY A 278 -10.11 8.86 15.06
C GLY A 278 -11.28 8.23 14.30
N MET A 279 -11.01 7.23 13.46
CA MET A 279 -12.01 6.62 12.58
C MET A 279 -12.98 5.71 13.34
N TRP A 280 -12.50 4.79 14.17
CA TRP A 280 -13.35 3.76 14.78
C TRP A 280 -14.56 4.26 15.59
N PRO A 281 -14.48 5.37 16.33
CA PRO A 281 -15.64 5.96 16.99
C PRO A 281 -16.76 6.43 16.05
N LEU A 282 -16.50 6.54 14.74
CA LEU A 282 -17.44 7.03 13.73
C LEU A 282 -18.14 5.91 12.95
N ILE A 283 -17.90 4.63 13.29
CA ILE A 283 -18.57 3.51 12.65
C ILE A 283 -20.07 3.57 12.93
N THR A 284 -20.90 3.33 11.91
CA THR A 284 -22.36 3.33 12.09
C THR A 284 -22.86 2.02 12.70
N GLU A 285 -24.12 1.99 13.10
CA GLU A 285 -24.78 0.77 13.60
C GLU A 285 -24.89 -0.30 12.51
N GLU A 286 -24.89 0.10 11.23
CA GLU A 286 -24.84 -0.78 10.06
C GLU A 286 -23.46 -1.39 9.80
N GLY A 287 -22.45 -1.07 10.63
CA GLY A 287 -21.11 -1.64 10.51
C GLY A 287 -20.29 -1.12 9.34
N LEU A 288 -20.68 0.03 8.77
CA LEU A 288 -19.95 0.74 7.72
C LEU A 288 -19.69 2.19 8.15
N PHE A 289 -18.65 2.83 7.63
CA PHE A 289 -18.49 4.28 7.77
C PHE A 289 -19.35 5.01 6.73
N TYR A 290 -19.77 6.22 7.03
CA TYR A 290 -20.19 7.16 5.98
C TYR A 290 -19.00 7.53 5.08
N ASN A 291 -19.24 7.85 3.81
CA ASN A 291 -18.18 8.21 2.85
C ASN A 291 -17.33 9.36 3.36
N TYR A 292 -17.94 10.38 3.96
CA TYR A 292 -17.23 11.28 4.85
C TYR A 292 -17.63 10.91 6.28
N ALA A 293 -16.67 10.44 7.08
CA ALA A 293 -16.94 9.71 8.33
C ALA A 293 -17.79 10.52 9.34
N ASN A 294 -17.67 11.84 9.32
CA ASN A 294 -18.42 12.76 10.17
C ASN A 294 -19.67 13.38 9.51
N ASN A 295 -20.13 12.85 8.36
CA ASN A 295 -21.24 13.40 7.61
C ASN A 295 -22.27 12.31 7.23
N PRO A 296 -23.37 12.19 8.01
CA PRO A 296 -24.39 11.16 7.81
C PRO A 296 -25.27 11.37 6.56
N LYS A 297 -25.06 12.46 5.80
CA LYS A 297 -25.76 12.69 4.52
C LYS A 297 -25.09 12.00 3.34
N THR A 298 -23.95 11.35 3.57
CA THR A 298 -23.18 10.68 2.52
C THR A 298 -23.50 9.19 2.52
N PHE A 299 -23.16 8.47 1.45
CA PHE A 299 -23.45 7.03 1.37
C PHE A 299 -22.57 6.23 2.35
N LEU A 300 -22.94 4.98 2.66
CA LEU A 300 -22.11 4.07 3.46
C LEU A 300 -20.97 3.50 2.59
N ASP A 301 -19.73 3.75 3.01
CA ASP A 301 -18.50 3.43 2.27
C ASP A 301 -17.89 2.11 2.73
N ALA A 302 -18.20 1.06 1.98
CA ALA A 302 -17.64 -0.28 2.20
C ALA A 302 -16.14 -0.36 1.90
N ALA A 303 -15.61 0.42 0.95
CA ALA A 303 -14.20 0.38 0.59
C ALA A 303 -13.32 0.95 1.72
N GLY A 304 -13.71 2.12 2.25
CA GLY A 304 -13.04 2.73 3.39
C GLY A 304 -13.14 1.86 4.65
N THR A 305 -14.30 1.24 4.88
CA THR A 305 -14.49 0.31 6.01
C THR A 305 -13.58 -0.91 5.88
N ALA A 306 -13.52 -1.54 4.71
CA ALA A 306 -12.65 -2.70 4.47
C ALA A 306 -11.17 -2.36 4.67
N LEU A 307 -10.72 -1.18 4.19
CA LEU A 307 -9.35 -0.72 4.43
C LEU A 307 -9.06 -0.47 5.91
N MET A 308 -9.99 0.09 6.69
CA MET A 308 -9.82 0.28 8.13
C MET A 308 -9.72 -1.04 8.90
N VAL A 309 -10.58 -2.02 8.57
CA VAL A 309 -10.51 -3.38 9.11
C VAL A 309 -9.13 -3.98 8.79
N ALA A 310 -8.73 -3.97 7.51
CA ALA A 310 -7.44 -4.51 7.08
C ALA A 310 -6.26 -3.81 7.77
N SER A 311 -6.27 -2.47 7.85
CA SER A 311 -5.23 -1.70 8.54
C SER A 311 -5.15 -2.03 10.03
N THR A 312 -6.28 -2.31 10.68
CA THR A 312 -6.29 -2.72 12.10
C THR A 312 -5.63 -4.09 12.29
N TYR A 313 -5.91 -5.07 11.42
CA TYR A 313 -5.20 -6.34 11.44
C TYR A 313 -3.70 -6.19 11.16
N ARG A 314 -3.33 -5.32 10.21
CA ARG A 314 -1.91 -5.03 9.92
C ARG A 314 -1.22 -4.35 11.10
N ALA A 315 -1.86 -3.40 11.78
CA ALA A 315 -1.32 -2.75 12.97
C ALA A 315 -1.14 -3.74 14.14
N ALA A 316 -2.11 -4.65 14.35
CA ALA A 316 -2.02 -5.69 15.37
C ALA A 316 -0.85 -6.65 15.10
N THR A 317 -0.67 -7.08 13.85
CA THR A 317 0.42 -8.02 13.49
C THR A 317 1.78 -7.37 13.37
N MET A 318 1.86 -6.08 13.00
CA MET A 318 3.11 -5.35 12.81
C MET A 318 3.64 -4.76 14.11
N PHE A 319 2.75 -4.16 14.91
CA PHE A 319 3.11 -3.33 16.08
C PHE A 319 2.49 -3.82 17.39
N ASN A 320 1.79 -4.95 17.38
CA ASN A 320 1.03 -5.44 18.54
C ASN A 320 -0.02 -4.42 19.05
N ASN A 321 -0.47 -3.50 18.18
CA ASN A 321 -1.55 -2.58 18.47
C ASN A 321 -2.90 -3.28 18.30
N THR A 322 -3.45 -3.78 19.41
CA THR A 322 -4.68 -4.57 19.45
C THR A 322 -5.92 -3.78 19.88
N LYS A 323 -5.79 -2.45 20.07
CA LYS A 323 -6.83 -1.60 20.67
C LYS A 323 -8.22 -1.73 20.03
N HIS A 324 -8.27 -1.86 18.71
CA HIS A 324 -9.51 -1.93 17.93
C HIS A 324 -9.77 -3.30 17.30
N LEU A 325 -9.00 -4.32 17.69
CA LEU A 325 -9.08 -5.65 17.09
C LEU A 325 -10.48 -6.25 17.24
N ASP A 326 -11.11 -6.10 18.41
CA ASP A 326 -12.46 -6.61 18.67
C ASP A 326 -13.53 -5.99 17.74
N ILE A 327 -13.36 -4.72 17.35
CA ILE A 327 -14.27 -4.05 16.40
C ILE A 327 -14.01 -4.59 15.00
N ALA A 328 -12.75 -4.69 14.60
CA ALA A 328 -12.35 -5.23 13.31
C ALA A 328 -12.86 -6.67 13.10
N GLU A 329 -12.76 -7.54 14.11
CA GLU A 329 -13.26 -8.93 14.02
C GLU A 329 -14.78 -8.99 13.85
N LYS A 330 -15.53 -8.17 14.57
CA LYS A 330 -17.00 -8.10 14.41
C LYS A 330 -17.38 -7.70 12.99
N LEU A 331 -16.70 -6.70 12.43
CA LEU A 331 -16.99 -6.20 11.08
C LEU A 331 -16.47 -7.13 9.99
N PHE A 332 -15.37 -7.86 10.24
CA PHE A 332 -14.88 -8.86 9.31
C PHE A 332 -15.98 -9.90 9.02
N HIS A 333 -16.66 -10.40 10.06
CA HIS A 333 -17.78 -11.31 9.88
C HIS A 333 -18.95 -10.69 9.10
N PHE A 334 -19.28 -9.42 9.34
CA PHE A 334 -20.32 -8.70 8.62
C PHE A 334 -19.98 -8.49 7.14
N LEU A 335 -18.73 -8.16 6.81
CA LEU A 335 -18.29 -7.97 5.43
C LEU A 335 -18.24 -9.28 4.62
N HIS A 336 -18.27 -10.43 5.30
CA HIS A 336 -18.17 -11.76 4.70
C HIS A 336 -19.51 -12.52 4.65
N SER A 337 -20.58 -11.97 5.25
CA SER A 337 -21.94 -12.50 5.20
C SER A 337 -22.74 -11.93 4.04
#